data_AF-A0A2N3T7T3-F1
#
_entry.id   AF-A0A2N3T7T3-F1
#
_cell.length_a   1.000
_cell.length_b   1.000
_cell.length_c   1.000
_cell.angle_alpha   90.00
_cell.angle_beta   90.00
_cell.angle_gamma   90.00
#
_symmetry.space_group_name_H-M   'P 1'
#
loop_
_entity.id
_entity.type
_entity.pdbx_description
1 polymer ?
#
loop_
_entity_poly.entity_id
_entity_poly.type
_entity_poly.pdbx_seq_one_letter_code
_entity_poly.pdbx_strand_id
1 'polypeptide(L)'
;MVSSSNLSEIIHRIIGGLFYILPILTFIILTIYYISKKGTTKEGVLILIGNILILIVAILHQFIYIFVDSWGFDIYLIINSGISTISFIGSILFLIGFYMMIQKIIKNKVSE
;
A
#
# COMPACT_ATOMS: atom_id res chain seq x y z
N MET A 1 -19.65 15.12 28.52
CA MET A 1 -20.20 13.80 28.16
C MET A 1 -19.67 13.44 26.78
N VAL A 2 -18.67 12.57 26.69
CA VAL A 2 -18.28 11.95 25.41
C VAL A 2 -19.40 10.95 25.11
N SER A 3 -20.26 11.24 24.13
CA SER A 3 -21.30 10.29 23.72
C SER A 3 -20.63 9.02 23.22
N SER A 4 -21.17 7.87 23.59
CA SER A 4 -20.71 6.54 23.15
C SER A 4 -20.58 6.41 21.61
N SER A 5 -21.30 7.24 20.84
CA SER A 5 -21.17 7.36 19.38
C SER A 5 -19.75 7.77 18.93
N ASN A 6 -19.13 8.73 19.61
CA ASN A 6 -17.84 9.29 19.19
C ASN A 6 -16.70 8.30 19.43
N LEU A 7 -16.79 7.50 20.50
CA LEU A 7 -15.78 6.50 20.83
C LEU A 7 -15.82 5.30 19.86
N SER A 8 -17.03 4.88 19.46
CA SER A 8 -17.22 3.82 18.45
C SER A 8 -16.67 4.22 17.08
N GLU A 9 -16.92 5.46 16.63
CA GLU A 9 -16.39 5.97 15.36
C GLU A 9 -14.87 6.04 15.34
N ILE A 10 -14.25 6.51 16.43
CA ILE A 10 -12.79 6.57 16.56
C ILE A 10 -12.19 5.15 16.49
N ILE A 11 -12.77 4.20 17.21
CA ILE A 11 -12.32 2.80 17.17
C ILE A 11 -12.45 2.22 15.76
N HIS A 12 -13.57 2.45 15.07
CA HIS A 12 -13.73 1.97 13.69
C HIS A 12 -12.74 2.59 12.72
N ARG A 13 -12.43 3.89 12.84
CA ARG A 13 -11.41 4.54 12.00
C ARG A 13 -10.01 3.97 12.25
N ILE A 14 -9.64 3.72 13.51
CA ILE A 14 -8.33 3.16 13.87
C ILE A 14 -8.22 1.71 13.38
N ILE A 15 -9.22 0.86 13.66
CA ILE A 15 -9.22 -0.54 13.24
C ILE A 15 -9.20 -0.63 11.71
N GLY A 16 -10.04 0.13 11.02
CA GLY A 16 -10.09 0.14 9.55
C GLY A 16 -8.74 0.53 8.95
N GLY A 17 -8.09 1.58 9.48
CA GLY A 17 -6.76 1.99 9.05
C GLY A 17 -5.69 0.93 9.30
N LEU A 18 -5.71 0.28 10.47
CA LEU A 18 -4.77 -0.79 10.81
C LEU A 18 -4.91 -2.01 9.89
N PHE A 19 -6.14 -2.47 9.65
CA PHE A 19 -6.39 -3.62 8.76
C PHE A 19 -5.98 -3.33 7.32
N TYR A 20 -6.04 -2.08 6.88
CA TYR A 20 -5.57 -1.69 5.55
C TYR A 20 -4.04 -1.62 5.46
N ILE A 21 -3.36 -1.10 6.49
CA ILE A 21 -1.91 -0.89 6.48
C ILE A 21 -1.12 -2.17 6.78
N LEU A 22 -1.63 -3.06 7.64
CA LEU A 22 -0.92 -4.25 8.10
C LEU A 22 -0.47 -5.20 6.97
N PRO A 23 -1.30 -5.53 5.96
CA PRO A 23 -0.86 -6.34 4.83
C PRO A 23 0.28 -5.67 4.04
N ILE A 24 0.21 -4.36 3.83
CA ILE A 24 1.21 -3.59 3.09
C ILE A 24 2.55 -3.63 3.85
N LEU A 25 2.53 -3.38 5.16
CA LEU A 25 3.72 -3.47 6.01
C LEU A 25 4.32 -4.87 6.00
N THR A 26 3.47 -5.90 6.04
CA THR A 26 3.92 -7.30 5.98
C THR A 26 4.67 -7.58 4.68
N PHE A 27 4.14 -7.16 3.53
CA PHE A 27 4.83 -7.30 2.25
C PHE A 27 6.14 -6.52 2.21
N ILE A 28 6.19 -5.31 2.76
CA ILE A 28 7.43 -4.52 2.84
C ILE A 28 8.48 -5.26 3.65
N ILE A 29 8.14 -5.72 4.86
CA ILE A 29 9.06 -6.44 5.76
C ILE A 29 9.57 -7.72 5.08
N LEU A 30 8.67 -8.53 4.51
CA LEU A 30 9.04 -9.76 3.82
C LEU A 30 9.95 -9.51 2.61
N THR A 31 9.70 -8.43 1.86
CA THR A 31 10.49 -8.09 0.68
C THR A 31 11.87 -7.57 1.07
N ILE A 32 11.97 -6.75 2.13
CA ILE A 32 13.26 -6.32 2.70
C ILE A 32 14.05 -7.55 3.16
N TYR A 33 13.42 -8.47 3.88
CA TYR A 33 14.05 -9.72 4.30
C TYR A 33 14.55 -10.54 3.10
N TYR A 34 13.73 -10.68 2.06
CA TYR A 34 14.10 -11.39 0.83
C TYR A 34 15.32 -10.74 0.14
N ILE A 35 15.30 -9.42 -0.06
CA ILE A 35 16.42 -8.68 -0.66
C ILE A 35 17.69 -8.82 0.19
N SER A 36 17.57 -8.76 1.52
CA SER A 36 18.70 -8.95 2.43
C SER A 36 19.31 -10.35 2.31
N LYS A 37 18.50 -11.39 2.09
CA LYS A 37 18.97 -12.79 1.98
C LYS A 37 19.43 -13.20 0.59
N LYS A 38 18.83 -12.66 -0.47
CA LYS A 38 19.09 -13.07 -1.87
C LYS A 38 19.84 -12.01 -2.68
N GLY A 39 20.16 -10.87 -2.07
CA GLY A 39 20.73 -9.70 -2.75
C GLY A 39 19.65 -8.89 -3.48
N THR A 40 20.07 -7.73 -4.00
CA THR A 40 19.18 -6.85 -4.76
C THR A 40 18.76 -7.52 -6.07
N THR A 41 17.50 -7.94 -6.13
CA THR A 41 16.89 -8.55 -7.32
C THR A 41 15.84 -7.63 -7.92
N LYS A 42 15.64 -7.71 -9.25
CA LYS A 42 14.67 -6.85 -9.95
C LYS A 42 13.25 -7.06 -9.41
N GLU A 43 12.87 -8.30 -9.18
CA GLU A 43 11.56 -8.68 -8.62
C GLU A 43 11.38 -8.12 -7.20
N GLY A 44 12.38 -8.23 -6.33
CA GLY A 44 12.31 -7.70 -4.96
C GLY A 44 12.17 -6.18 -4.95
N VAL A 45 12.94 -5.48 -5.79
CA VAL A 45 12.87 -4.01 -5.90
C VAL A 45 11.48 -3.55 -6.37
N LEU A 46 10.90 -4.22 -7.38
CA LEU A 46 9.57 -3.90 -7.88
C LEU A 46 8.48 -4.11 -6.82
N ILE A 47 8.53 -5.22 -6.09
CA ILE A 47 7.60 -5.49 -4.98
C ILE A 47 7.74 -4.43 -3.88
N LEU A 48 8.97 -4.06 -3.54
CA LEU A 48 9.24 -3.09 -2.47
C LEU A 48 8.75 -1.69 -2.85
N ILE A 49 9.13 -1.18 -4.03
CA ILE A 49 8.69 0.14 -4.51
C ILE A 49 7.17 0.18 -4.64
N GLY A 50 6.57 -0.88 -5.21
CA GLY A 50 5.12 -0.99 -5.34
C GLY A 50 4.41 -0.86 -3.99
N ASN A 51 4.84 -1.61 -2.98
CA ASN A 51 4.24 -1.52 -1.64
C ASN A 51 4.53 -0.19 -0.92
N ILE A 52 5.69 0.43 -1.14
CA ILE A 52 5.97 1.77 -0.58
C ILE A 52 5.02 2.81 -1.16
N LEU A 53 4.78 2.78 -2.49
CA LEU A 53 3.81 3.69 -3.12
C LEU A 53 2.40 3.48 -2.57
N ILE A 54 1.96 2.21 -2.47
CA ILE A 54 0.65 1.88 -1.90
C ILE A 54 0.55 2.35 -0.44
N LEU A 55 1.61 2.19 0.36
CA LEU A 55 1.66 2.66 1.75
C LEU A 55 1.54 4.18 1.85
N ILE A 56 2.29 4.92 1.03
CA ILE A 56 2.22 6.38 1.00
C ILE A 56 0.79 6.83 0.69
N VAL A 57 0.16 6.23 -0.33
CA VAL A 57 -1.23 6.55 -0.68
C VAL A 57 -2.21 6.18 0.44
N ALA A 58 -2.02 5.04 1.10
CA ALA A 58 -2.82 4.63 2.26
C ALA A 58 -2.81 5.70 3.36
N ILE A 59 -1.63 6.23 3.66
CA ILE A 59 -1.43 7.29 4.65
C ILE A 59 -2.10 8.59 4.16
N LEU A 60 -1.90 8.97 2.91
CA LEU A 60 -2.48 10.20 2.35
C LEU A 60 -4.01 10.20 2.37
N HIS A 61 -4.66 9.09 2.01
CA HIS A 61 -6.12 8.97 2.04
C HIS A 61 -6.70 9.20 3.45
N GLN A 62 -5.95 8.85 4.51
CA GLN A 62 -6.39 9.09 5.88
C GLN A 62 -6.51 10.58 6.22
N PHE A 63 -5.68 11.43 5.61
CA PHE A 63 -5.62 12.86 5.90
C PHE A 63 -6.42 13.72 4.92
N ILE A 64 -6.54 13.31 3.66
CA ILE A 64 -7.13 14.14 2.59
C ILE A 64 -8.60 14.45 2.83
N TYR A 65 -9.35 13.54 3.46
CA TYR A 65 -10.75 13.80 3.80
C TYR A 65 -10.93 15.02 4.72
N ILE A 66 -9.93 15.33 5.57
CA ILE A 66 -9.99 16.48 6.50
C ILE A 66 -10.00 17.81 5.74
N PHE A 67 -9.48 17.84 4.50
CA PHE A 67 -9.34 19.06 3.72
C PHE A 67 -10.55 19.36 2.81
N VAL A 68 -11.54 18.46 2.73
CA VAL A 68 -12.74 18.63 1.88
C VAL A 68 -13.45 19.96 2.17
N ASP A 69 -13.67 20.25 3.45
CA ASP A 69 -14.37 21.47 3.87
C ASP A 69 -13.59 22.75 3.56
N SER A 70 -12.25 22.67 3.48
CA SER A 70 -11.37 23.81 3.25
C SER A 70 -11.06 24.07 1.77
N TRP A 71 -10.96 23.02 0.95
CA TRP A 71 -10.57 23.12 -0.46
C TRP A 71 -11.77 23.05 -1.41
N GLY A 72 -12.93 22.64 -0.89
CA GLY A 72 -14.09 22.34 -1.72
C GLY A 72 -13.97 20.97 -2.38
N PHE A 73 -15.12 20.44 -2.77
CA PHE A 73 -15.25 19.07 -3.29
C PHE A 73 -14.50 18.84 -4.61
N ASP A 74 -14.50 19.82 -5.51
CA ASP A 74 -13.86 19.68 -6.83
C ASP A 74 -12.33 19.53 -6.73
N ILE A 75 -11.69 20.34 -5.89
CA ILE A 75 -10.23 20.26 -5.66
C ILE A 75 -9.88 18.95 -4.97
N TYR A 76 -10.67 18.56 -3.96
CA TYR A 76 -10.53 17.26 -3.31
C TYR A 76 -10.57 16.10 -4.32
N LEU A 77 -11.54 16.09 -5.24
CA LEU A 77 -11.66 15.03 -6.25
C LEU A 77 -10.44 14.93 -7.15
N ILE A 78 -9.90 16.06 -7.61
CA ILE A 78 -8.71 16.09 -8.47
C ILE A 78 -7.50 15.50 -7.74
N ILE A 79 -7.27 15.93 -6.49
CA ILE A 79 -6.15 15.43 -5.67
C ILE A 79 -6.32 13.94 -5.37
N ASN A 80 -7.52 13.53 -4.98
CA ASN A 80 -7.84 12.13 -4.68
C ASN A 80 -7.65 11.23 -5.90
N SER A 81 -8.00 11.70 -7.10
CA SER A 81 -7.76 10.99 -8.36
C SER A 81 -6.27 10.85 -8.67
N GLY A 82 -5.48 11.91 -8.48
CA GLY A 82 -4.03 11.87 -8.65
C GLY A 82 -3.36 10.85 -7.73
N ILE A 83 -3.79 10.80 -6.47
CA ILE A 83 -3.26 9.87 -5.46
C ILE A 83 -3.69 8.43 -5.74
N SER A 84 -4.93 8.23 -6.16
CA SER A 84 -5.41 6.92 -6.62
C SER A 84 -4.60 6.41 -7.82
N THR A 85 -4.18 7.30 -8.72
CA THR A 85 -3.30 6.95 -9.85
C THR A 85 -1.92 6.48 -9.38
N ILE A 86 -1.35 7.10 -8.34
CA ILE A 86 -0.09 6.65 -7.74
C ILE A 86 -0.26 5.24 -7.15
N SER A 87 -1.38 4.98 -6.47
CA SER A 87 -1.67 3.64 -5.92
C SER A 87 -1.78 2.59 -7.02
N PHE A 88 -2.47 2.93 -8.11
CA PHE A 88 -2.58 2.06 -9.29
C PHE A 88 -1.20 1.69 -9.88
N ILE A 89 -0.31 2.68 -10.03
CA ILE A 89 1.08 2.43 -10.46
C ILE A 89 1.79 1.52 -9.45
N GLY A 90 1.64 1.78 -8.15
CA GLY A 90 2.19 0.92 -7.08
C GLY A 90 1.71 -0.52 -7.17
N SER A 91 0.41 -0.74 -7.42
CA SER A 91 -0.18 -2.07 -7.60
C SER A 91 0.35 -2.79 -8.84
N ILE A 92 0.54 -2.06 -9.95
CA ILE A 92 1.16 -2.64 -11.17
C ILE A 92 2.59 -3.08 -10.88
N LEU A 93 3.41 -2.23 -10.25
CA LEU A 93 4.80 -2.57 -9.91
C LEU A 93 4.87 -3.79 -8.99
N PHE A 94 4.02 -3.83 -7.96
CA PHE A 94 3.89 -4.97 -7.08
C PHE A 94 3.55 -6.25 -7.86
N LEU A 95 2.54 -6.20 -8.72
CA LEU A 95 2.07 -7.36 -9.48
C LEU A 95 3.15 -7.89 -10.44
N ILE A 96 3.83 -7.00 -11.16
CA ILE A 96 4.93 -7.36 -12.06
C ILE A 96 6.07 -8.03 -11.26
N GLY A 97 6.49 -7.41 -10.15
CA GLY A 97 7.53 -7.97 -9.29
C GLY A 97 7.14 -9.34 -8.72
N PHE A 98 5.90 -9.47 -8.24
CA PHE A 98 5.38 -10.73 -7.69
C PHE A 98 5.30 -11.83 -8.76
N TYR A 99 4.83 -11.51 -9.95
CA TYR A 99 4.78 -12.42 -11.09
C TYR A 99 6.18 -12.92 -11.48
N MET A 100 7.16 -12.02 -11.57
CA MET A 100 8.56 -12.38 -11.86
C MET A 100 9.13 -13.32 -10.80
N MET A 101 8.81 -13.09 -9.52
CA MET A 101 9.23 -13.97 -8.43
C MET A 101 8.65 -15.38 -8.57
N ILE A 102 7.34 -15.49 -8.86
CA ILE A 102 6.68 -16.78 -9.10
C ILE A 102 7.32 -17.50 -10.30
N GLN A 103 7.48 -16.81 -11.43
CA GLN A 103 8.10 -17.40 -12.62
C GLN A 103 9.50 -17.96 -12.33
N LYS A 104 10.31 -17.23 -11.57
CA LYS A 104 11.66 -17.66 -11.19
C LYS A 104 11.63 -18.93 -10.35
N ILE A 105 10.71 -19.03 -9.39
CA ILE A 105 10.55 -20.22 -8.55
C ILE A 105 10.10 -21.43 -9.38
N ILE A 106 9.13 -21.25 -10.28
CA ILE A 106 8.64 -22.32 -11.14
C ILE A 106 9.74 -22.83 -12.07
N LYS A 107 10.48 -21.91 -12.74
CA LYS A 107 11.55 -22.29 -13.66
C LYS A 107 12.65 -23.07 -12.97
N ASN A 108 13.07 -22.65 -11.77
CA ASN A 108 14.12 -23.34 -11.02
C ASN A 108 13.71 -24.78 -10.63
N LYS A 109 12.42 -25.03 -10.36
CA LYS A 109 11.90 -26.38 -10.05
C LYS A 109 11.81 -27.32 -11.24
N VAL A 110 11.66 -26.81 -12.46
CA VAL A 110 11.55 -27.64 -13.68
C VAL A 110 12.93 -28.07 -14.18
N SER A 111 13.98 -27.38 -13.74
CA SER A 111 15.37 -27.65 -14.10
C SER A 111 16.14 -28.53 -13.09
N GLU A 112 15.50 -28.92 -11.99
CA GLU A 112 15.98 -29.96 -11.06
C GLU A 112 15.30 -31.30 -11.38
#